data_AF-A0A3C1KE54-F1
#
_entry.id   AF-A0A3C1KE54-F1
#
_cell.length_a   1.000
_cell.length_b   1.000
_cell.length_c   1.000
_cell.angle_alpha   90.00
_cell.angle_beta   90.00
_cell.angle_gamma   90.00
#
_symmetry.space_group_name_H-M   'P 1'
#
loop_
_entity.id
_entity.type
_entity.pdbx_description
1 polymer ?
#
loop_
_entity_poly.entity_id
_entity_poly.type
_entity_poly.pdbx_seq_one_letter_code
_entity_poly.pdbx_strand_id
1 'polypeptide(L)'
;MTLELAQEAARRRLAGERGPELRALVEQLAAAEDDAFRATRAGAAMALEAAELDSAVNGRIHEAVERVVEALALRGPMSGAEILALRIRGVSRNTVATIMREAEVRELVRVSTSGRRKIWLAVQA
;
A
#
# COMPACT_ATOMS: atom_id res chain seq x y z
N MET A 1 -3.37 -36.37 -62.16
CA MET A 1 -3.80 -35.29 -61.26
C MET A 1 -3.55 -35.77 -59.83
N THR A 2 -2.53 -35.24 -59.16
CA THR A 2 -1.98 -35.82 -57.92
C THR A 2 -2.69 -35.29 -56.67
N LEU A 3 -2.66 -36.10 -55.60
CA LEU A 3 -3.20 -35.78 -54.27
C LEU A 3 -2.72 -34.41 -53.75
N GLU A 4 -1.50 -34.03 -54.12
CA GLU A 4 -0.87 -32.76 -53.75
C GLU A 4 -1.58 -31.52 -54.34
N LEU A 5 -2.10 -31.61 -55.58
CA LEU A 5 -2.85 -30.50 -56.19
C LEU A 5 -4.23 -30.31 -55.54
N ALA A 6 -4.86 -31.39 -55.08
CA ALA A 6 -6.13 -31.33 -54.37
C ALA A 6 -5.95 -30.76 -52.94
N GLN A 7 -4.86 -31.13 -52.26
CA GLN A 7 -4.52 -30.58 -50.94
C GLN A 7 -4.12 -29.09 -51.00
N GLU A 8 -3.38 -28.70 -52.04
CA GLU A 8 -3.01 -27.30 -52.27
C GLU A 8 -4.23 -26.43 -52.59
N ALA A 9 -5.17 -26.94 -53.40
CA ALA A 9 -6.44 -26.27 -53.68
C ALA A 9 -7.34 -26.16 -52.43
N ALA A 10 -7.40 -27.20 -51.58
CA ALA A 10 -8.13 -27.19 -50.32
C ALA A 10 -7.52 -26.21 -49.30
N ARG A 11 -6.18 -26.11 -49.22
CA ARG A 11 -5.48 -25.11 -48.38
C ARG A 11 -5.77 -23.69 -48.83
N ARG A 12 -5.71 -23.42 -50.14
CA ARG A 12 -6.05 -22.08 -50.69
C ARG A 12 -7.51 -21.72 -50.45
N ARG A 13 -8.41 -22.70 -50.50
CA ARG A 13 -9.84 -22.52 -50.22
C ARG A 13 -10.11 -22.22 -48.74
N LEU A 14 -9.49 -22.95 -47.81
CA LEU A 14 -9.57 -22.69 -46.36
C LEU A 14 -8.94 -21.35 -45.96
N ALA A 15 -7.80 -20.99 -46.56
CA ALA A 15 -7.14 -19.70 -46.33
C ALA A 15 -7.95 -18.52 -46.90
N GLY A 16 -8.66 -18.72 -48.00
CA GLY A 16 -9.55 -17.71 -48.60
C GLY A 16 -10.89 -17.55 -47.86
N GLU A 17 -11.53 -18.66 -47.47
CA GLU A 17 -12.87 -18.66 -46.84
C GLU A 17 -12.81 -18.34 -45.33
N ARG A 18 -11.76 -18.76 -44.60
CA ARG A 18 -11.58 -18.48 -43.15
C ARG A 18 -10.53 -17.42 -42.82
N GLY A 19 -9.84 -16.87 -43.83
CA GLY A 19 -8.78 -15.89 -43.63
C GLY A 19 -9.22 -14.58 -42.94
N PRO A 20 -10.41 -14.01 -43.26
CA PRO A 20 -10.94 -12.85 -42.54
C PRO A 20 -11.38 -13.18 -41.11
N GLU A 21 -12.02 -14.33 -40.89
CA GLU A 21 -12.48 -14.76 -39.55
C GLU A 21 -11.30 -15.11 -38.63
N LEU A 22 -10.27 -15.78 -39.15
CA LEU A 22 -9.03 -16.04 -38.42
C LEU A 22 -8.27 -14.75 -38.12
N ARG A 23 -8.26 -13.77 -39.03
CA ARG A 23 -7.68 -12.43 -38.76
C ARG A 23 -8.44 -11.70 -37.67
N ALA A 24 -9.77 -11.69 -37.74
CA ALA A 24 -10.61 -11.09 -36.70
C ALA A 24 -10.41 -11.75 -35.33
N LEU A 25 -10.28 -13.08 -35.28
CA LEU A 25 -9.97 -13.81 -34.05
C LEU A 25 -8.58 -13.48 -33.50
N VAL A 26 -7.57 -13.36 -34.36
CA VAL A 26 -6.21 -12.96 -33.95
C VAL A 26 -6.19 -11.51 -33.45
N GLU A 27 -6.89 -10.59 -34.11
CA GLU A 27 -7.02 -9.20 -33.67
C GLU A 27 -7.77 -9.08 -32.34
N GLN A 28 -8.84 -9.87 -32.15
CA GLN A 28 -9.57 -9.95 -30.88
C GLN A 28 -8.72 -10.53 -29.75
N LEU A 29 -7.92 -11.57 -30.05
CA LEU A 29 -7.02 -12.18 -29.07
C LEU A 29 -5.92 -11.18 -28.66
N ALA A 30 -5.32 -10.48 -29.62
CA ALA A 30 -4.32 -9.45 -29.35
C ALA A 30 -4.90 -8.28 -28.53
N ALA A 31 -6.13 -7.84 -28.82
CA ALA A 31 -6.80 -6.81 -28.03
C ALA A 31 -7.08 -7.27 -26.59
N ALA A 32 -7.51 -8.52 -26.41
CA ALA A 32 -7.77 -9.09 -25.09
C ALA A 32 -6.49 -9.26 -24.25
N GLU A 33 -5.37 -9.64 -24.87
CA GLU A 33 -4.06 -9.71 -24.23
C GLU A 33 -3.56 -8.33 -23.79
N ASP A 34 -3.72 -7.31 -24.63
CA ASP A 34 -3.39 -5.93 -24.32
C ASP A 34 -4.21 -5.39 -23.14
N ASP A 35 -5.51 -5.67 -23.10
CA ASP A 35 -6.38 -5.24 -22.01
C ASP A 35 -6.03 -5.95 -20.69
N ALA A 36 -5.73 -7.26 -20.74
CA ALA A 36 -5.27 -8.02 -19.58
C ALA A 36 -3.92 -7.49 -19.05
N PHE A 37 -3.00 -7.15 -19.95
CA PHE A 37 -1.73 -6.53 -19.61
C PHE A 37 -1.91 -5.14 -18.97
N ARG A 38 -2.78 -4.30 -19.54
CA ARG A 38 -3.10 -2.97 -18.99
C ARG A 38 -3.75 -3.06 -17.62
N ALA A 39 -4.71 -3.96 -17.42
CA ALA A 39 -5.37 -4.17 -16.12
C ALA A 39 -4.38 -4.60 -15.04
N THR A 40 -3.45 -5.51 -15.38
CA THR A 40 -2.39 -5.97 -14.48
C THR A 40 -1.45 -4.84 -14.11
N ARG A 41 -1.04 -4.02 -15.08
CA ARG A 41 -0.18 -2.85 -14.86
C ARG A 41 -0.86 -1.79 -13.99
N ALA A 42 -2.15 -1.51 -14.22
CA ALA A 42 -2.93 -0.59 -13.40
C ALA A 42 -3.04 -1.09 -11.95
N GLY A 43 -3.34 -2.37 -11.76
CA GLY A 43 -3.36 -2.98 -10.42
C GLY A 43 -2.02 -2.89 -9.69
N ALA A 44 -0.90 -3.13 -10.40
CA ALA A 44 0.44 -2.99 -9.84
C ALA A 44 0.76 -1.53 -9.46
N ALA A 45 0.35 -0.55 -10.28
CA ALA A 45 0.52 0.86 -9.98
C ALA A 45 -0.28 1.30 -8.74
N MET A 46 -1.54 0.85 -8.61
CA MET A 46 -2.37 1.12 -7.44
C MET A 46 -1.80 0.48 -6.16
N ALA A 47 -1.24 -0.72 -6.25
CA ALA A 47 -0.59 -1.37 -5.11
C ALA A 47 0.68 -0.64 -4.66
N LEU A 48 1.46 -0.12 -5.61
CA LEU A 48 2.64 0.70 -5.32
C LEU A 48 2.24 2.02 -4.64
N GLU A 49 1.24 2.72 -5.17
CA GLU A 49 0.73 3.96 -4.58
C GLU A 49 0.20 3.73 -3.16
N ALA A 50 -0.52 2.63 -2.92
CA ALA A 50 -0.98 2.26 -1.58
C ALA A 50 0.19 1.98 -0.62
N ALA A 51 1.23 1.31 -1.08
CA ALA A 51 2.43 1.04 -0.28
C ALA A 51 3.23 2.31 0.03
N GLU A 52 3.33 3.24 -0.92
CA GLU A 52 3.95 4.55 -0.71
C GLU A 52 3.16 5.41 0.29
N LEU A 53 1.83 5.40 0.20
CA LEU A 53 0.95 6.05 1.18
C LEU A 53 1.12 5.46 2.58
N ASP A 54 1.18 4.13 2.70
CA ASP A 54 1.40 3.45 3.98
C ASP A 54 2.79 3.79 4.55
N SER A 55 3.82 3.79 3.72
CA SER A 55 5.18 4.21 4.11
C SER A 55 5.22 5.65 4.62
N ALA A 56 4.54 6.58 3.93
CA ALA A 56 4.46 7.98 4.33
C ALA A 56 3.65 8.20 5.63
N VAL A 57 2.62 7.37 5.87
CA VAL A 57 1.89 7.36 7.14
C VAL A 57 2.78 6.83 8.27
N ASN A 58 3.45 5.70 8.06
CA ASN A 58 4.33 5.08 9.05
C ASN A 58 5.52 5.98 9.40
N GLY A 59 6.13 6.65 8.41
CA GLY A 59 7.19 7.63 8.64
C GLY A 59 6.73 8.80 9.52
N ARG A 60 5.52 9.33 9.29
CA ARG A 60 4.94 10.40 10.13
C ARG A 60 4.64 9.94 11.55
N ILE A 61 4.17 8.70 11.73
CA ILE A 61 3.94 8.14 13.07
C ILE A 61 5.28 8.00 13.79
N HIS A 62 6.31 7.51 13.11
CA HIS A 62 7.64 7.34 13.69
C HIS A 62 8.24 8.67 14.15
N GLU A 63 8.22 9.71 13.32
CA GLU A 63 8.69 11.06 13.72
C GLU A 63 7.90 11.61 14.92
N ALA A 64 6.59 11.35 14.96
CA ALA A 64 5.74 11.79 16.06
C ALA A 64 6.09 11.04 17.36
N VAL A 65 6.39 9.74 17.29
CA VAL A 65 6.86 8.94 18.43
C VAL A 65 8.14 9.53 19.00
N GLU A 66 9.15 9.78 18.17
CA GLU A 66 10.44 10.33 18.62
C GLU A 66 10.27 11.66 19.35
N ARG A 67 9.51 12.60 18.76
CA ARG A 67 9.25 13.91 19.38
C ARG A 67 8.46 13.81 20.68
N VAL A 68 7.53 12.86 20.79
CA VAL A 68 6.78 12.66 22.04
C VAL A 68 7.68 12.06 23.12
N VAL A 69 8.53 11.10 22.78
CA VAL A 69 9.51 10.50 23.70
C VAL A 69 10.51 11.55 24.18
N GLU A 70 11.03 12.38 23.28
CA GLU A 70 11.90 13.49 23.62
C GLU A 70 11.21 14.47 24.58
N ALA A 71 9.95 14.83 24.31
CA ALA A 71 9.19 15.70 25.21
C ALA A 71 8.98 15.08 26.60
N LEU A 72 8.71 13.77 26.68
CA LEU A 72 8.60 13.04 27.94
C LEU A 72 9.94 12.98 28.69
N ALA A 73 11.05 12.84 27.99
CA ALA A 73 12.38 12.85 28.58
C ALA A 73 12.73 14.22 29.17
N LEU A 74 12.36 15.31 28.47
CA LEU A 74 12.64 16.69 28.89
C LEU A 74 11.68 17.22 29.97
N ARG A 75 10.39 16.89 29.88
CA ARG A 75 9.33 17.46 30.73
C ARG A 75 8.86 16.52 31.82
N GLY A 76 9.30 15.27 31.80
CA GLY A 76 8.88 14.23 32.73
C GLY A 76 7.57 13.54 32.32
N PRO A 77 6.92 12.83 33.27
CA PRO A 77 5.72 12.07 32.97
C PRO A 77 4.54 12.94 32.52
N MET A 78 3.83 12.55 31.46
CA MET A 78 2.71 13.32 30.90
C MET A 78 1.51 12.44 30.59
N SER A 79 0.31 13.00 30.73
CA SER A 79 -0.94 12.42 30.24
C SER A 79 -1.13 12.67 28.74
N GLY A 80 -2.04 11.94 28.12
CA GLY A 80 -2.35 12.09 26.69
C GLY A 80 -2.91 13.47 26.34
N ALA A 81 -3.57 14.13 27.30
CA ALA A 81 -4.06 15.50 27.13
C ALA A 81 -2.91 16.51 27.11
N GLU A 82 -1.90 16.31 27.96
CA GLU A 82 -0.69 17.15 27.99
C GLU A 82 0.17 16.93 26.75
N ILE A 83 0.30 15.68 26.28
CA ILE A 83 0.97 15.35 25.02
C ILE A 83 0.27 16.02 23.83
N LEU A 84 -1.06 16.00 23.79
CA LEU A 84 -1.84 16.69 22.75
C LEU A 84 -1.65 18.22 22.81
N ALA A 85 -1.47 18.78 24.01
CA ALA A 85 -1.24 20.21 24.21
C ALA A 85 0.14 20.68 23.70
N LEU A 86 1.10 19.77 23.48
CA LEU A 86 2.40 20.08 22.89
C LEU A 86 2.31 20.50 21.41
N ARG A 87 1.18 20.25 20.73
CA ARG A 87 0.97 20.56 19.31
C ARG A 87 2.06 20.00 18.39
N ILE A 88 2.60 18.83 18.73
CA ILE A 88 3.57 18.12 17.89
C ILE A 88 2.91 17.76 16.55
N ARG A 89 3.57 18.11 15.44
CA ARG A 89 3.09 17.79 14.09
C ARG A 89 2.85 16.28 13.96
N GLY A 90 1.66 15.89 13.47
CA GLY A 90 1.25 14.48 13.34
C GLY A 90 0.53 13.91 14.57
N VAL A 91 0.59 14.60 15.71
CA VAL A 91 -0.14 14.21 16.92
C VAL A 91 -1.49 14.92 16.96
N SER A 92 -2.56 14.13 16.93
CA SER A 92 -3.95 14.56 17.01
C SER A 92 -4.69 13.73 18.05
N ARG A 93 -5.93 14.10 18.39
CA ARG A 93 -6.77 13.31 19.28
C ARG A 93 -6.97 11.87 18.77
N ASN A 94 -6.98 11.68 17.45
CA ASN A 94 -7.18 10.37 16.84
C ASN A 94 -5.89 9.56 16.73
N THR A 95 -4.73 10.21 16.67
CA THR A 95 -3.43 9.55 16.46
C THR A 95 -2.62 9.39 17.74
N VAL A 96 -2.90 10.15 18.80
CA VAL A 96 -2.13 10.08 20.06
C VAL A 96 -2.16 8.69 20.67
N ALA A 97 -3.30 7.98 20.61
CA ALA A 97 -3.39 6.61 21.12
C ALA A 97 -2.50 5.64 20.33
N THR A 98 -2.47 5.78 19.00
CA THR A 98 -1.61 4.97 18.12
C THR A 98 -0.14 5.27 18.37
N ILE A 99 0.24 6.55 18.46
CA ILE A 99 1.61 6.99 18.74
C ILE A 99 2.09 6.47 20.10
N MET A 100 1.27 6.60 21.15
CA MET A 100 1.65 6.09 22.47
C MET A 100 1.75 4.57 22.49
N ARG A 101 0.85 3.87 21.79
CA ARG A 101 0.92 2.40 21.67
C ARG A 101 2.20 1.98 20.94
N GLU A 102 2.56 2.67 19.87
CA GLU A 102 3.80 2.39 19.13
C GLU A 102 5.04 2.64 20.01
N ALA A 103 5.05 3.74 20.78
CA ALA A 103 6.11 4.04 21.73
C ALA A 103 6.21 2.96 22.85
N GLU A 104 5.08 2.45 23.32
CA GLU A 104 5.01 1.35 24.31
C GLU A 104 5.55 0.03 23.73
N VAL A 105 5.14 -0.34 22.50
CA VAL A 105 5.59 -1.57 21.81
C VAL A 105 7.10 -1.54 21.55
N ARG A 106 7.65 -0.36 21.27
CA ARG A 106 9.10 -0.14 21.08
C ARG A 106 9.87 0.01 22.39
N GLU A 107 9.19 -0.16 23.53
CA GLU A 107 9.78 -0.05 24.87
C GLU A 107 10.42 1.32 25.18
N LEU A 108 10.04 2.36 24.44
CA LEU A 108 10.56 3.73 24.60
C LEU A 108 9.87 4.48 25.75
N VAL A 109 8.66 4.04 26.12
CA VAL A 109 7.89 4.61 27.22
C VAL A 109 7.31 3.53 28.12
N ARG A 110 7.12 3.86 29.39
CA ARG A 110 6.29 3.10 30.32
C ARG A 110 4.99 3.85 30.57
N VAL A 111 3.92 3.09 30.74
CA VAL A 111 2.62 3.62 31.11
C VAL A 111 2.32 3.30 32.57
N SER A 112 1.85 4.30 33.30
CA SER A 112 1.24 4.18 34.62
C SER A 112 -0.18 4.71 34.57
N THR A 113 -1.04 4.24 35.47
CA THR A 113 -2.42 4.72 35.58
C THR A 113 -2.57 5.52 36.87
N SER A 114 -3.03 6.75 36.76
CA SER A 114 -3.45 7.59 37.88
C SER A 114 -4.96 7.82 37.79
N GLY A 115 -5.73 7.06 38.58
CA GLY A 115 -7.18 6.99 38.45
C GLY A 115 -7.61 6.47 37.08
N ARG A 116 -8.42 7.26 36.35
CA ARG A 116 -8.85 6.93 34.97
C ARG A 116 -7.91 7.42 33.87
N ARG A 117 -6.78 8.04 34.24
CA ARG A 117 -5.85 8.64 33.27
C ARG A 117 -4.61 7.78 33.13
N LYS A 118 -4.20 7.56 31.88
CA LYS A 118 -2.87 7.03 31.56
C LYS A 118 -1.85 8.17 31.63
N ILE A 119 -0.74 7.91 32.29
CA ILE A 119 0.43 8.78 32.40
C ILE A 119 1.60 8.01 31.79
N TRP A 120 2.29 8.62 30.84
CA TRP A 120 3.42 8.04 30.17
C TRP A 120 4.71 8.67 30.64
N LEU A 121 5.76 7.88 30.67
CA LEU A 121 7.11 8.23 31.10
C LEU A 121 8.10 7.68 30.07
N ALA A 122 9.08 8.48 29.65
CA ALA A 122 10.18 7.98 28.81
C ALA A 122 11.04 6.97 29.59
N VAL A 123 11.39 5.85 28.96
CA VAL A 123 12.38 4.92 29.48
C VAL A 123 13.75 5.53 29.22
N GLN A 124 14.46 5.92 30.29
CA GLN A 124 15.85 6.37 30.16
C GLN A 124 16.71 5.15 29.80
N ALA A 125 17.49 5.30 28.72
CA ALA A 125 18.60 4.40 28.40
C ALA A 125 19.79 4.68 29.32
#